data_AF-A0A177HT13-F1
#
_entry.id   AF-A0A177HT13-F1
#
_cell.length_a   1.000
_cell.length_b   1.000
_cell.length_c   1.000
_cell.angle_alpha   90.00
_cell.angle_beta   90.00
_cell.angle_gamma   90.00
#
_symmetry.space_group_name_H-M   'P 1'
#
loop_
_entity.id
_entity.type
_entity.pdbx_description
1 polymer ?
#
loop_
_entity_poly.entity_id
_entity_poly.type
_entity_poly.pdbx_seq_one_letter_code
_entity_poly.pdbx_strand_id
1 'polypeptide(L)'
;MSTRILPAVGDFDAARSVTTLLSQLPDAEPAAPVGDSTSLLDTLARLASESLDEVPEVVLVHERIGPVPALELIREIALRFPAVGVILITADASPGLFTAAMDSGARGIVALPLSYEELAGRVQTAAQWSVGVRRHLSSGSDIPAGPGGTVVTVSGAKGGVGTTVVAVQLALAARASGSTVALVDMDLQAGDIASYLDVQFRRSIVDLASVQDISPRVLQDAVFNHASGMAILLAPGEGERGEEVADRSVRQIVSALRSRYEVVVIDCGTQMNGANAAAIEMADTALLVTTPDVVAVRAAKRIVRMWKRLQIRKAEETVTVINRHIRNTEIQPPLVQKITGTNVAPVAVPANFKELQSVVDAGRMQDLDAKSTVKQALWALAGELGLVKAPAGAQGKSGRLRGDDRGSFGLRRRGKGGGADPQTTRDS
;
A
#
# COMPACT_ATOMS: atom_id res chain seq x y z
N MET A 1 -4.84 -29.36 11.69
CA MET A 1 -3.48 -29.12 11.18
C MET A 1 -2.54 -29.69 12.22
N SER A 2 -1.65 -30.58 11.81
CA SER A 2 -0.61 -31.11 12.68
C SER A 2 0.42 -30.02 13.00
N THR A 3 0.93 -30.00 14.23
CA THR A 3 1.97 -29.08 14.70
C THR A 3 3.32 -29.70 14.44
N ARG A 4 4.17 -29.10 13.61
CA ARG A 4 5.53 -29.56 13.38
C ARG A 4 6.45 -29.00 14.43
N ILE A 5 7.23 -29.88 15.01
CA ILE A 5 8.06 -29.58 16.17
C ILE A 5 9.48 -30.00 15.85
N LEU A 6 10.44 -29.09 16.01
CA LEU A 6 11.86 -29.40 15.83
C LEU A 6 12.58 -29.31 17.17
N PRO A 7 12.99 -30.46 17.76
CA PRO A 7 13.81 -30.48 18.96
C PRO A 7 15.26 -30.13 18.61
N ALA A 8 15.86 -29.23 19.37
CA ALA A 8 17.27 -28.88 19.31
C ALA A 8 17.89 -29.13 20.69
N VAL A 9 18.50 -30.29 20.85
CA VAL A 9 18.89 -30.83 22.15
C VAL A 9 20.32 -31.36 22.07
N GLY A 10 21.25 -30.67 22.72
CA GLY A 10 22.66 -31.08 22.79
C GLY A 10 22.97 -32.21 23.78
N ASP A 11 21.97 -32.67 24.54
CA ASP A 11 22.10 -33.73 25.55
C ASP A 11 21.32 -34.99 25.12
N PHE A 12 21.98 -36.15 25.11
CA PHE A 12 21.41 -37.39 24.57
C PHE A 12 20.21 -37.92 25.39
N ASP A 13 20.25 -37.77 26.72
CA ASP A 13 19.19 -38.28 27.59
C ASP A 13 17.96 -37.36 27.55
N ALA A 14 18.19 -36.05 27.50
CA ALA A 14 17.13 -35.08 27.24
C ALA A 14 16.52 -35.29 25.86
N ALA A 15 17.31 -35.56 24.81
CA ALA A 15 16.81 -35.77 23.45
C ALA A 15 15.89 -37.00 23.38
N ARG A 16 16.25 -38.10 24.04
CA ARG A 16 15.40 -39.30 24.15
C ARG A 16 14.09 -39.01 24.88
N SER A 17 14.17 -38.28 25.99
CA SER A 17 13.00 -37.91 26.80
C SER A 17 12.03 -37.01 26.03
N VAL A 18 12.55 -35.97 25.37
CA VAL A 18 11.78 -35.07 24.51
C VAL A 18 11.12 -35.85 23.36
N THR A 19 11.88 -36.68 22.64
CA THR A 19 11.35 -37.46 21.51
C THR A 19 10.22 -38.39 21.96
N THR A 20 10.40 -39.06 23.10
CA THR A 20 9.39 -39.97 23.66
C THR A 20 8.11 -39.22 24.01
N LEU A 21 8.20 -38.07 24.70
CA LEU A 21 7.03 -37.29 25.09
C LEU A 21 6.34 -36.63 23.89
N LEU A 22 7.10 -36.12 22.92
CA LEU A 22 6.54 -35.53 21.71
C LEU A 22 5.78 -36.55 20.86
N SER A 23 6.23 -37.81 20.82
CA SER A 23 5.52 -38.88 20.10
C SER A 23 4.14 -39.23 20.69
N GLN A 24 3.87 -38.80 21.93
CA GLN A 24 2.59 -39.00 22.60
C GLN A 24 1.62 -37.83 22.40
N LEU A 25 2.08 -36.70 21.85
CA LEU A 25 1.23 -35.54 21.64
C LEU A 25 0.24 -35.78 20.49
N PRO A 26 -1.06 -35.49 20.69
CA PRO A 26 -2.04 -35.54 19.60
C PRO A 26 -1.76 -34.43 18.60
N ASP A 27 -1.97 -34.73 17.31
CA ASP A 27 -1.80 -33.77 16.22
C ASP A 27 -0.41 -33.10 16.17
N ALA A 28 0.65 -33.83 16.55
CA ALA A 28 2.04 -33.36 16.47
C ALA A 28 2.86 -34.18 15.45
N GLU A 29 3.74 -33.51 14.72
CA GLU A 29 4.71 -34.08 13.80
C GLU A 29 6.13 -33.71 14.27
N PRO A 30 6.68 -34.45 15.25
CA PRO A 30 8.03 -34.19 15.72
C PRO A 30 9.08 -34.63 14.68
N ALA A 31 9.97 -33.72 14.32
CA ALA A 31 11.15 -34.00 13.52
C ALA A 31 12.25 -34.68 14.36
N ALA A 32 13.25 -35.25 13.68
CA ALA A 32 14.43 -35.79 14.35
C ALA A 32 15.17 -34.68 15.13
N PRO A 33 15.59 -34.93 16.38
CA PRO A 33 16.33 -33.94 17.15
C PRO A 33 17.64 -33.53 16.49
N VAL A 34 17.91 -32.23 16.50
CA VAL A 34 19.18 -31.65 16.07
C VAL A 34 20.11 -31.52 17.27
N GLY A 35 21.36 -31.93 17.12
CA GLY A 35 22.33 -32.02 18.22
C GLY A 35 23.06 -30.72 18.57
N ASP A 36 23.05 -29.72 17.68
CA ASP A 36 23.84 -28.49 17.84
C ASP A 36 23.13 -27.27 17.23
N SER A 37 23.55 -26.08 17.67
CA SER A 37 22.93 -24.80 17.31
C SER A 37 23.15 -24.42 15.84
N THR A 38 24.27 -24.80 15.25
CA THR A 38 24.61 -24.48 13.86
C THR A 38 23.71 -25.27 12.91
N SER A 39 23.63 -26.59 13.12
CA SER A 39 22.73 -27.48 12.37
C SER A 39 21.27 -27.05 12.48
N LEU A 40 20.84 -26.50 13.63
CA LEU A 40 19.48 -25.98 13.80
C LEU A 40 19.22 -24.79 12.89
N LEU A 41 20.10 -23.78 12.92
CA LEU A 41 19.95 -22.57 12.12
C LEU A 41 20.01 -22.87 10.62
N ASP A 42 20.90 -23.77 10.20
CA ASP A 42 21.00 -24.21 8.81
C ASP A 42 19.74 -24.95 8.36
N THR A 43 19.19 -25.80 9.22
CA THR A 43 17.93 -26.51 8.94
C THR A 43 16.76 -25.53 8.79
N LEU A 44 16.61 -24.57 9.70
CA LEU A 44 15.57 -23.55 9.63
C LEU A 44 15.73 -22.66 8.39
N ALA A 45 16.96 -22.26 8.06
CA ALA A 45 17.24 -21.46 6.88
C ALA A 45 16.89 -22.20 5.58
N ARG A 46 17.24 -23.49 5.50
CA ARG A 46 16.89 -24.35 4.35
C ARG A 46 15.37 -24.47 4.19
N LEU A 47 14.65 -24.82 5.26
CA LEU A 47 13.19 -24.96 5.22
C LEU A 47 12.51 -23.63 4.84
N ALA A 48 12.96 -22.51 5.41
CA ALA A 48 12.43 -21.19 5.10
C ALA A 48 12.68 -20.76 3.64
N SER A 49 13.77 -21.24 3.01
CA SER A 49 14.06 -20.97 1.59
C SER A 49 13.18 -21.76 0.62
N GLU A 50 12.66 -22.91 1.06
CA GLU A 50 11.77 -23.76 0.26
C GLU A 50 10.33 -23.26 0.33
N SER A 51 9.78 -23.08 1.55
CA SER A 51 8.46 -22.48 1.78
C SER A 51 8.28 -22.12 3.26
N LEU A 52 7.53 -21.05 3.56
CA LEU A 52 7.10 -20.73 4.93
C LEU A 52 6.24 -21.86 5.53
N ASP A 53 5.52 -22.59 4.67
CA ASP A 53 4.73 -23.74 5.09
C ASP A 53 5.58 -24.96 5.43
N GLU A 54 6.90 -24.96 5.19
CA GLU A 54 7.84 -26.06 5.55
C GLU A 54 8.60 -25.79 6.87
N VAL A 55 8.59 -24.55 7.36
CA VAL A 55 9.21 -24.18 8.64
C VAL A 55 8.40 -24.78 9.80
N PRO A 56 9.01 -25.32 10.88
CA PRO A 56 8.28 -25.86 12.03
C PRO A 56 7.55 -24.78 12.83
N GLU A 57 6.36 -25.06 13.34
CA GLU A 57 5.61 -24.13 14.20
C GLU A 57 6.32 -23.90 15.54
N VAL A 58 6.97 -24.93 16.07
CA VAL A 58 7.63 -24.89 17.37
C VAL A 58 9.05 -25.45 17.30
N VAL A 59 10.00 -24.75 17.93
CA VAL A 59 11.36 -25.23 18.18
C VAL A 59 11.58 -25.36 19.68
N LEU A 60 12.05 -26.52 20.11
CA LEU A 60 12.45 -26.74 21.51
C LEU A 60 13.97 -26.60 21.61
N VAL A 61 14.46 -25.66 22.42
CA VAL A 61 15.89 -25.41 22.61
C VAL A 61 16.30 -25.88 23.99
N HIS A 62 17.25 -26.81 24.08
CA HIS A 62 17.80 -27.24 25.36
C HIS A 62 18.90 -26.29 25.85
N GLU A 63 18.95 -26.01 27.16
CA GLU A 63 19.91 -25.05 27.76
C GLU A 63 21.39 -25.38 27.47
N ARG A 64 21.71 -26.66 27.26
CA ARG A 64 23.07 -27.15 26.97
C ARG A 64 23.41 -27.19 25.48
N ILE A 65 22.56 -26.67 24.60
CA ILE A 65 22.89 -26.61 23.18
C ILE A 65 24.10 -25.69 22.96
N GLY A 66 24.94 -26.02 21.98
CA GLY A 66 26.08 -25.21 21.56
C GLY A 66 26.39 -25.44 20.08
N PRO A 67 27.37 -24.74 19.49
CA PRO A 67 28.30 -23.81 20.13
C PRO A 67 27.71 -22.45 20.54
N VAL A 68 26.57 -22.04 19.99
CA VAL A 68 25.90 -20.80 20.37
C VAL A 68 25.11 -21.03 21.67
N PRO A 69 25.27 -20.19 22.71
CA PRO A 69 24.51 -20.32 23.95
C PRO A 69 22.99 -20.25 23.71
N ALA A 70 22.21 -21.03 24.48
CA ALA A 70 20.78 -21.19 24.26
C ALA A 70 19.99 -19.87 24.18
N LEU A 71 20.25 -18.89 25.05
CA LEU A 71 19.56 -17.60 25.03
C LEU A 71 19.89 -16.77 23.79
N GLU A 72 21.15 -16.79 23.35
CA GLU A 72 21.59 -16.10 22.14
C GLU A 72 20.99 -16.77 20.90
N LEU A 73 20.94 -18.10 20.89
CA LEU A 73 20.28 -18.88 19.84
C LEU A 73 18.79 -18.58 19.75
N ILE A 74 18.08 -18.51 20.88
CA ILE A 74 16.66 -18.12 20.94
C ILE A 74 16.47 -16.75 20.30
N ARG A 75 17.33 -15.78 20.64
CA ARG A 75 17.30 -14.43 20.05
C ARG A 75 17.51 -14.45 18.54
N GLU A 76 18.47 -15.24 18.07
CA GLU A 76 18.75 -15.37 16.65
C GLU A 76 17.56 -15.99 15.89
N ILE A 77 16.94 -17.03 16.44
CA ILE A 77 15.75 -17.67 15.85
C ILE A 77 14.58 -16.68 15.84
N ALA A 78 14.33 -15.97 16.93
CA ALA A 78 13.23 -15.00 17.04
C ALA A 78 13.37 -13.85 16.01
N LEU A 79 14.60 -13.42 15.71
CA LEU A 79 14.88 -12.38 14.72
C LEU A 79 14.78 -12.88 13.27
N ARG A 80 15.31 -14.07 12.98
CA ARG A 80 15.40 -14.62 11.62
C ARG A 80 14.14 -15.36 11.17
N PHE A 81 13.42 -15.96 12.11
CA PHE A 81 12.27 -16.82 11.87
C PHE A 81 11.11 -16.43 12.80
N PRO A 82 10.52 -15.23 12.64
CA PRO A 82 9.51 -14.69 13.56
C PRO A 82 8.22 -15.52 13.63
N ALA A 83 7.99 -16.40 12.65
CA ALA A 83 6.88 -17.34 12.63
C ALA A 83 7.05 -18.54 13.58
N VAL A 84 8.23 -18.75 14.17
CA VAL A 84 8.57 -19.94 14.95
C VAL A 84 8.43 -19.67 16.44
N GLY A 85 7.60 -20.45 17.13
CA GLY A 85 7.50 -20.39 18.59
C GLY A 85 8.66 -21.14 19.24
N VAL A 86 9.54 -20.44 19.96
CA VAL A 86 10.70 -21.07 20.61
C VAL A 86 10.40 -21.35 22.08
N ILE A 87 10.67 -22.57 22.55
CA ILE A 87 10.50 -22.96 23.96
C ILE A 87 11.86 -23.40 24.51
N LEU A 88 12.25 -22.85 25.67
CA LEU A 88 13.48 -23.26 26.36
C LEU A 88 13.21 -24.46 27.27
N ILE A 89 14.07 -25.48 27.20
CA ILE A 89 14.13 -26.60 28.15
C ILE A 89 15.34 -26.38 29.06
N THR A 90 15.12 -26.34 30.37
CA THR A 90 16.17 -26.03 31.35
C THR A 90 15.95 -26.75 32.67
N ALA A 91 17.03 -27.09 33.38
CA ALA A 91 16.98 -27.51 34.78
C ALA A 91 16.85 -26.32 35.77
N ASP A 92 17.10 -25.09 35.32
CA ASP A 92 16.98 -23.88 36.14
C ASP A 92 15.63 -23.18 35.93
N ALA A 93 14.73 -23.31 36.89
CA ALA A 93 13.44 -22.61 36.89
C ALA A 93 13.48 -21.26 37.61
N SER A 94 14.64 -20.61 37.71
CA SER A 94 14.76 -19.32 38.39
C SER A 94 13.98 -18.20 37.70
N PRO A 95 13.42 -17.23 38.45
CA PRO A 95 12.76 -16.05 37.87
C PRO A 95 13.69 -15.21 36.96
N GLY A 96 15.00 -15.26 37.22
CA GLY A 96 16.01 -14.58 36.43
C GLY A 96 16.15 -15.20 35.04
N LEU A 97 16.29 -16.52 34.95
CA LEU A 97 16.34 -17.22 33.66
C LEU A 97 15.01 -17.10 32.91
N PHE A 98 13.89 -17.12 33.64
CA PHE A 98 12.57 -16.89 33.03
C PHE A 98 12.51 -15.55 32.30
N THR A 99 12.86 -14.45 32.98
CA THR A 99 12.89 -13.11 32.38
C THR A 99 13.84 -13.06 31.19
N ALA A 100 15.07 -13.57 31.35
CA ALA A 100 16.08 -13.53 30.30
C ALA A 100 15.68 -14.32 29.04
N ALA A 101 15.02 -15.47 29.18
CA ALA A 101 14.53 -16.26 28.06
C ALA A 101 13.39 -15.56 27.33
N MET A 102 12.44 -14.97 28.06
CA MET A 102 11.33 -14.21 27.47
C MET A 102 11.83 -12.96 26.73
N ASP A 103 12.77 -12.21 27.32
CA ASP A 103 13.41 -11.04 26.69
C ASP A 103 14.19 -11.41 25.41
N SER A 104 14.74 -12.63 25.38
CA SER A 104 15.42 -13.18 24.20
C SER A 104 14.44 -13.65 23.12
N GLY A 105 13.13 -13.68 23.38
CA GLY A 105 12.09 -14.03 22.41
C GLY A 105 11.50 -15.44 22.59
N ALA A 106 11.82 -16.14 23.68
CA ALA A 106 11.15 -17.40 24.00
C ALA A 106 9.65 -17.17 24.22
N ARG A 107 8.85 -18.19 23.89
CA ARG A 107 7.39 -18.23 24.06
C ARG A 107 6.96 -19.14 25.20
N GLY A 108 7.90 -19.85 25.79
CA GLY A 108 7.67 -20.68 26.96
C GLY A 108 8.96 -21.29 27.47
N ILE A 109 8.86 -21.82 28.68
CA ILE A 109 9.90 -22.59 29.33
C ILE A 109 9.27 -23.87 29.85
N VAL A 110 10.01 -24.97 29.77
CA VAL A 110 9.68 -26.26 30.36
C VAL A 110 10.84 -26.69 31.24
N ALA A 111 10.56 -26.99 32.50
CA ALA A 111 11.59 -27.42 33.43
C ALA A 111 11.94 -28.92 33.25
N LEU A 112 13.18 -29.28 33.56
CA LEU A 112 13.60 -30.66 33.75
C LEU A 112 13.37 -31.10 35.21
N PRO A 113 12.87 -32.33 35.46
CA PRO A 113 12.48 -33.35 34.48
C PRO A 113 11.17 -33.00 33.75
N LEU A 114 11.09 -33.35 32.46
CA LEU A 114 9.94 -33.02 31.62
C LEU A 114 8.67 -33.72 32.11
N SER A 115 7.58 -32.96 32.27
CA SER A 115 6.23 -33.52 32.40
C SER A 115 5.50 -33.47 31.06
N TYR A 116 4.71 -34.50 30.78
CA TYR A 116 3.88 -34.53 29.56
C TYR A 116 2.91 -33.34 29.51
N GLU A 117 2.23 -33.05 30.62
CA GLU A 117 1.21 -32.00 30.71
C GLU A 117 1.80 -30.61 30.46
N GLU A 118 2.93 -30.29 31.09
CA GLU A 118 3.61 -29.00 30.90
C GLU A 118 4.14 -28.84 29.47
N LEU A 119 4.81 -29.88 28.95
CA LEU A 119 5.33 -29.84 27.58
C LEU A 119 4.19 -29.70 26.56
N ALA A 120 3.11 -30.48 26.71
CA ALA A 120 1.94 -30.41 25.85
C ALA A 120 1.31 -29.01 25.85
N GLY A 121 1.08 -28.45 27.04
CA GLY A 121 0.49 -27.11 27.18
C GLY A 121 1.35 -26.01 26.58
N ARG A 122 2.68 -26.08 26.78
CA ARG A 122 3.62 -25.10 26.22
C ARG A 122 3.73 -25.20 24.71
N VAL A 123 3.83 -26.41 24.17
CA VAL A 123 3.86 -26.67 22.72
C VAL A 123 2.57 -26.17 22.07
N GLN A 124 1.40 -26.49 22.64
CA GLN A 124 0.12 -26.06 22.09
C GLN A 124 0.00 -24.52 22.07
N THR A 125 0.41 -23.87 23.16
CA THR A 125 0.40 -22.39 23.25
C THR A 125 1.34 -21.76 22.21
N ALA A 126 2.56 -22.29 22.06
CA ALA A 126 3.53 -21.80 21.09
C ALA A 126 3.08 -22.05 19.64
N ALA A 127 2.44 -23.20 19.36
CA ALA A 127 1.91 -23.55 18.06
C ALA A 127 0.73 -22.65 17.66
N GLN A 128 -0.21 -22.38 18.57
CA GLN A 128 -1.31 -21.44 18.32
C GLN A 128 -0.80 -20.03 18.02
N TRP A 129 0.21 -19.58 18.76
CA TRP A 129 0.90 -18.32 18.48
C TRP A 129 1.56 -18.34 17.09
N SER A 130 2.31 -19.41 16.76
CA SER A 130 2.94 -19.57 15.44
C SER A 130 1.93 -19.54 14.30
N VAL A 131 0.82 -20.28 14.40
CA VAL A 131 -0.28 -20.26 13.41
C VAL A 131 -0.90 -18.86 13.30
N GLY A 132 -1.05 -18.16 14.44
CA GLY A 132 -1.50 -16.77 14.46
C GLY A 132 -0.53 -15.85 13.71
N VAL A 133 0.76 -15.91 14.01
CA VAL A 133 1.81 -15.10 13.35
C VAL A 133 1.93 -15.47 11.88
N ARG A 134 1.91 -16.75 11.52
CA ARG A 134 1.85 -17.22 10.13
C ARG A 134 0.62 -16.73 9.42
N ARG A 135 -0.56 -16.71 10.03
CA ARG A 135 -1.73 -16.09 9.38
C ARG A 135 -1.49 -14.59 9.10
N HIS A 136 -0.72 -13.89 9.93
CA HIS A 136 -0.34 -12.50 9.67
C HIS A 136 0.78 -12.36 8.63
N LEU A 137 1.76 -13.27 8.61
CA LEU A 137 2.87 -13.31 7.64
C LEU A 137 2.48 -13.92 6.29
N SER A 138 1.51 -14.83 6.25
CA SER A 138 0.91 -15.50 5.08
C SER A 138 -0.32 -14.75 4.56
N SER A 139 -0.96 -13.89 5.36
CA SER A 139 -1.67 -12.74 4.77
C SER A 139 -0.68 -11.78 4.07
N GLY A 140 0.62 -12.00 4.30
CA GLY A 140 1.73 -11.47 3.51
C GLY A 140 2.14 -12.30 2.29
N SER A 141 1.62 -13.51 2.07
CA SER A 141 1.86 -14.29 0.84
C SER A 141 0.82 -14.05 -0.27
N ASP A 142 -0.23 -13.29 0.04
CA ASP A 142 -1.00 -12.49 -0.94
C ASP A 142 -0.56 -11.01 -0.91
N ILE A 143 0.66 -10.71 -0.46
CA ILE A 143 1.33 -9.47 -0.88
C ILE A 143 2.09 -9.83 -2.15
N PRO A 144 1.64 -9.37 -3.34
CA PRO A 144 2.49 -9.43 -4.51
C PRO A 144 3.81 -8.74 -4.12
N ALA A 145 4.94 -9.38 -4.43
CA ALA A 145 6.27 -8.77 -4.41
C ALA A 145 6.37 -7.68 -5.49
N GLY A 146 5.56 -6.64 -5.30
CA GLY A 146 5.45 -5.37 -5.98
C GLY A 146 5.20 -4.29 -4.92
N PRO A 147 5.07 -3.02 -5.30
CA PRO A 147 5.16 -1.89 -4.37
C PRO A 147 3.97 -1.73 -3.40
N GLY A 148 3.15 -2.75 -3.12
CA GLY A 148 1.85 -2.62 -2.45
C GLY A 148 0.80 -1.94 -3.35
N GLY A 149 -0.33 -1.53 -2.77
CA GLY A 149 -1.35 -0.75 -3.46
C GLY A 149 -0.84 0.59 -4.01
N THR A 150 -1.49 1.13 -5.02
CA THR A 150 -1.14 2.43 -5.59
C THR A 150 -1.77 3.56 -4.77
N VAL A 151 -0.94 4.49 -4.29
CA VAL A 151 -1.37 5.66 -3.52
C VAL A 151 -1.41 6.88 -4.42
N VAL A 152 -2.59 7.50 -4.52
CA VAL A 152 -2.83 8.74 -5.26
C VAL A 152 -3.27 9.83 -4.31
N THR A 153 -2.53 10.93 -4.25
CA THR A 153 -2.96 12.13 -3.52
C THR A 153 -3.57 13.15 -4.47
N VAL A 154 -4.60 13.85 -4.01
CA VAL A 154 -5.28 14.90 -4.74
C VAL A 154 -5.24 16.17 -3.91
N SER A 155 -4.51 17.18 -4.37
CA SER A 155 -4.38 18.48 -3.72
C SER A 155 -4.95 19.58 -4.61
N GLY A 156 -5.64 20.56 -4.03
CA GLY A 156 -6.19 21.70 -4.75
C GLY A 156 -5.27 22.91 -4.72
N ALA A 157 -5.14 23.58 -5.87
CA ALA A 157 -4.43 24.85 -5.99
C ALA A 157 -5.07 25.98 -5.15
N LYS A 158 -6.39 25.91 -4.93
CA LYS A 158 -7.20 26.88 -4.18
C LYS A 158 -8.52 26.22 -3.75
N GLY A 159 -9.16 26.74 -2.71
CA GLY A 159 -10.54 26.39 -2.34
C GLY A 159 -11.50 26.48 -3.54
N GLY A 160 -12.35 25.47 -3.70
CA GLY A 160 -13.40 25.43 -4.72
C GLY A 160 -12.97 25.00 -6.13
N VAL A 161 -11.72 24.56 -6.34
CA VAL A 161 -11.27 24.01 -7.64
C VAL A 161 -11.81 22.59 -7.93
N GLY A 162 -12.49 21.97 -6.96
CA GLY A 162 -13.12 20.66 -7.09
C GLY A 162 -12.23 19.47 -6.74
N THR A 163 -11.26 19.65 -5.83
CA THR A 163 -10.34 18.59 -5.35
C THR A 163 -11.09 17.33 -4.90
N THR A 164 -12.05 17.48 -3.99
CA THR A 164 -12.85 16.38 -3.45
C THR A 164 -13.65 15.65 -4.52
N VAL A 165 -14.25 16.39 -5.46
CA VAL A 165 -14.98 15.80 -6.59
C VAL A 165 -14.04 14.93 -7.45
N VAL A 166 -12.83 15.41 -7.72
CA VAL A 166 -11.82 14.63 -8.44
C VAL A 166 -11.46 13.38 -7.65
N ALA A 167 -11.13 13.50 -6.36
CA ALA A 167 -10.76 12.37 -5.51
C ALA A 167 -11.87 11.29 -5.44
N VAL A 168 -13.11 11.70 -5.17
CA VAL A 168 -14.27 10.79 -5.11
C VAL A 168 -14.49 10.07 -6.43
N GLN A 169 -14.43 10.77 -7.57
CA GLN A 169 -14.67 10.14 -8.88
C GLN A 169 -13.51 9.22 -9.32
N LEU A 170 -12.26 9.54 -8.96
CA LEU A 170 -11.13 8.63 -9.18
C LEU A 170 -11.28 7.33 -8.38
N ALA A 171 -11.68 7.44 -7.10
CA ALA A 171 -11.93 6.28 -6.26
C ALA A 171 -13.09 5.41 -6.80
N LEU A 172 -14.19 6.04 -7.23
CA LEU A 172 -15.33 5.35 -7.85
C LEU A 172 -14.94 4.67 -9.16
N ALA A 173 -14.14 5.31 -10.02
CA ALA A 173 -13.67 4.73 -11.27
C ALA A 173 -12.79 3.49 -11.01
N ALA A 174 -11.82 3.60 -10.09
CA ALA A 174 -10.98 2.48 -9.67
C ALA A 174 -11.82 1.33 -9.11
N ARG A 175 -12.82 1.64 -8.27
CA ARG A 175 -13.71 0.64 -7.68
C ARG A 175 -14.56 -0.06 -8.73
N ALA A 176 -15.12 0.69 -9.68
CA ALA A 176 -15.91 0.15 -10.79
C ALA A 176 -15.09 -0.77 -11.71
N SER A 177 -13.76 -0.60 -11.75
CA SER A 177 -12.84 -1.48 -12.48
C SER A 177 -12.53 -2.80 -11.75
N GLY A 178 -13.06 -3.00 -10.55
CA GLY A 178 -12.86 -4.20 -9.74
C GLY A 178 -11.68 -4.13 -8.77
N SER A 179 -11.09 -2.95 -8.55
CA SER A 179 -10.06 -2.78 -7.52
C SER A 179 -10.67 -2.73 -6.11
N THR A 180 -9.93 -3.17 -5.10
CA THR A 180 -10.20 -2.80 -3.71
C THR A 180 -9.72 -1.36 -3.48
N VAL A 181 -10.58 -0.50 -2.94
CA VAL A 181 -10.32 0.95 -2.90
C VAL A 181 -10.55 1.51 -1.50
N ALA A 182 -9.58 2.30 -1.02
CA ALA A 182 -9.76 3.21 0.09
C ALA A 182 -9.79 4.66 -0.40
N LEU A 183 -10.78 5.42 0.06
CA LEU A 183 -10.85 6.87 -0.08
C LEU A 183 -10.59 7.51 1.29
N VAL A 184 -9.57 8.35 1.39
CA VAL A 184 -9.15 9.00 2.64
C VAL A 184 -9.38 10.49 2.54
N ASP A 185 -10.08 11.06 3.51
CA ASP A 185 -10.25 12.49 3.66
C ASP A 185 -9.17 13.06 4.59
N MET A 186 -8.21 13.75 3.98
CA MET A 186 -7.11 14.46 4.63
C MET A 186 -7.30 15.99 4.57
N ASP A 187 -8.47 16.50 4.18
CA ASP A 187 -8.82 17.89 4.44
C ASP A 187 -9.25 18.02 5.91
N LEU A 188 -8.27 17.86 6.82
CA LEU A 188 -8.52 17.61 8.24
C LEU A 188 -9.33 18.70 8.96
N GLN A 189 -9.38 19.92 8.40
CA GLN A 189 -10.12 21.05 8.96
C GLN A 189 -11.50 21.24 8.32
N ALA A 190 -11.71 20.78 7.09
CA ALA A 190 -12.88 21.11 6.27
C ALA A 190 -13.31 19.95 5.35
N GLY A 191 -13.08 18.71 5.78
CA GLY A 191 -13.34 17.50 5.00
C GLY A 191 -14.82 17.31 4.71
N ASP A 192 -15.16 17.24 3.42
CA ASP A 192 -16.53 17.19 2.93
C ASP A 192 -16.89 15.81 2.33
N ILE A 193 -16.00 14.81 2.34
CA ILE A 193 -16.26 13.50 1.70
C ILE A 193 -17.54 12.85 2.26
N ALA A 194 -17.78 12.99 3.57
CA ALA A 194 -18.99 12.51 4.21
C ALA A 194 -20.26 13.10 3.58
N SER A 195 -20.24 14.40 3.27
CA SER A 195 -21.36 15.11 2.64
C SER A 195 -21.58 14.70 1.19
N TYR A 196 -20.50 14.48 0.41
CA TYR A 196 -20.61 14.06 -0.99
C TYR A 196 -21.15 12.63 -1.19
N LEU A 197 -21.09 11.80 -0.15
CA LEU A 197 -21.44 10.37 -0.19
C LEU A 197 -22.52 9.97 0.85
N ASP A 198 -23.13 10.94 1.53
CA ASP A 198 -24.15 10.74 2.57
C ASP A 198 -23.72 9.72 3.64
N VAL A 199 -22.50 9.90 4.16
CA VAL A 199 -21.90 9.00 5.16
C VAL A 199 -22.07 9.58 6.55
N GLN A 200 -22.71 8.81 7.44
CA GLN A 200 -22.76 9.11 8.87
C GLN A 200 -21.90 8.10 9.64
N PHE A 201 -20.68 8.50 9.97
CA PHE A 201 -19.75 7.65 10.71
C PHE A 201 -18.96 8.46 11.74
N ARG A 202 -18.84 7.90 12.95
CA ARG A 202 -18.23 8.61 14.09
C ARG A 202 -16.71 8.49 14.14
N ARG A 203 -16.13 7.48 13.49
CA ARG A 203 -14.68 7.29 13.46
C ARG A 203 -14.09 8.10 12.30
N SER A 204 -12.87 8.54 12.52
CA SER A 204 -12.10 9.37 11.60
C SER A 204 -10.63 8.97 11.66
N ILE A 205 -9.84 9.62 10.82
CA ILE A 205 -8.39 9.49 10.84
C ILE A 205 -7.75 9.84 12.20
N VAL A 206 -8.37 10.73 12.99
CA VAL A 206 -7.86 11.09 14.33
C VAL A 206 -7.91 9.90 15.28
N ASP A 207 -8.88 8.98 15.13
CA ASP A 207 -8.94 7.75 15.94
C ASP A 207 -7.72 6.84 15.72
N LEU A 208 -7.03 6.99 14.58
CA LEU A 208 -5.80 6.27 14.28
C LEU A 208 -4.54 7.05 14.68
N ALA A 209 -4.64 8.36 14.94
CA ALA A 209 -3.48 9.22 15.15
C ALA A 209 -2.66 8.85 16.40
N SER A 210 -3.31 8.31 17.43
CA SER A 210 -2.69 7.89 18.71
C SER A 210 -2.27 6.42 18.74
N VAL A 211 -2.59 5.64 17.70
CA VAL A 211 -2.31 4.20 17.66
C VAL A 211 -0.89 3.95 17.18
N GLN A 212 -0.07 3.31 18.03
CA GLN A 212 1.34 3.02 17.67
C GLN A 212 1.47 2.00 16.55
N ASP A 213 0.67 0.94 16.57
CA ASP A 213 0.65 -0.13 15.56
C ASP A 213 -0.76 -0.33 15.01
N ILE A 214 -0.98 0.12 13.78
CA ILE A 214 -2.28 0.03 13.12
C ILE A 214 -2.47 -1.39 12.59
N SER A 215 -3.03 -2.26 13.42
CA SER A 215 -3.41 -3.61 13.01
C SER A 215 -4.54 -3.57 11.97
N PRO A 216 -4.72 -4.63 11.15
CA PRO A 216 -5.82 -4.72 10.19
C PRO A 216 -7.20 -4.55 10.83
N ARG A 217 -7.38 -5.00 12.08
CA ARG A 217 -8.63 -4.85 12.83
C ARG A 217 -8.87 -3.41 13.23
N VAL A 218 -7.85 -2.73 13.75
CA VAL A 218 -7.95 -1.31 14.11
C VAL A 218 -8.26 -0.46 12.89
N LEU A 219 -7.57 -0.72 11.77
CA LEU A 219 -7.88 -0.04 10.50
C LEU A 219 -9.30 -0.33 10.02
N GLN A 220 -9.79 -1.57 10.15
CA GLN A 220 -11.15 -1.94 9.77
C GLN A 220 -12.21 -1.20 10.58
N ASP A 221 -11.98 -1.04 11.89
CA ASP A 221 -12.91 -0.38 12.79
C ASP A 221 -12.95 1.15 12.56
N ALA A 222 -11.89 1.72 11.97
CA ALA A 222 -11.76 3.15 11.68
C ALA A 222 -12.27 3.55 10.28
N VAL A 223 -12.50 2.60 9.37
CA VAL A 223 -13.02 2.87 8.02
C VAL A 223 -14.52 2.57 7.93
N PHE A 224 -15.23 3.37 7.15
CA PHE A 224 -16.62 3.12 6.78
C PHE A 224 -16.69 2.34 5.46
N ASN A 225 -17.37 1.19 5.46
CA ASN A 225 -17.63 0.45 4.22
C ASN A 225 -18.87 1.02 3.52
N HIS A 226 -18.65 1.78 2.46
CA HIS A 226 -19.72 2.45 1.71
C HIS A 226 -20.45 1.51 0.75
N ALA A 227 -21.70 1.82 0.39
CA ALA A 227 -22.54 1.01 -0.49
C ALA A 227 -21.96 0.81 -1.90
N SER A 228 -21.07 1.71 -2.36
CA SER A 228 -20.31 1.53 -3.61
C SER A 228 -19.20 0.46 -3.52
N GLY A 229 -18.94 -0.07 -2.33
CA GLY A 229 -17.87 -1.03 -2.05
C GLY A 229 -16.49 -0.40 -1.82
N MET A 230 -16.41 0.92 -1.64
CA MET A 230 -15.19 1.61 -1.19
C MET A 230 -15.12 1.59 0.34
N ALA A 231 -13.92 1.49 0.89
CA ALA A 231 -13.66 1.85 2.27
C ALA A 231 -13.36 3.35 2.37
N ILE A 232 -13.95 4.05 3.34
CA ILE A 232 -13.80 5.50 3.50
C ILE A 232 -13.22 5.79 4.88
N LEU A 233 -12.09 6.49 4.92
CA LEU A 233 -11.51 7.02 6.15
C LEU A 233 -11.77 8.53 6.19
N LEU A 234 -12.63 8.98 7.09
CA LEU A 234 -13.09 10.36 7.16
C LEU A 234 -12.10 11.28 7.90
N ALA A 235 -12.16 12.57 7.57
CA ALA A 235 -11.61 13.64 8.39
C ALA A 235 -12.41 13.74 9.71
N PRO A 236 -11.84 14.33 10.78
CA PRO A 236 -12.58 14.54 12.01
C PRO A 236 -13.77 15.48 11.80
N GLY A 237 -14.87 15.25 12.52
CA GLY A 237 -16.04 16.15 12.46
C GLY A 237 -15.81 17.52 13.10
N GLU A 238 -14.81 17.62 13.99
CA GLU A 238 -14.32 18.85 14.62
C GLU A 238 -12.96 19.20 14.01
N GLY A 239 -12.90 20.26 13.21
CA GLY A 239 -11.72 20.56 12.38
C GLY A 239 -10.45 20.89 13.18
N GLU A 240 -10.58 21.41 14.39
CA GLU A 240 -9.46 21.67 15.31
C GLU A 240 -8.73 20.39 15.71
N ARG A 241 -9.41 19.24 15.70
CA ARG A 241 -8.81 17.93 15.99
C ARG A 241 -7.89 17.45 14.89
N GLY A 242 -7.93 18.07 13.71
CA GLY A 242 -6.98 17.82 12.64
C GLY A 242 -5.52 18.04 13.07
N GLU A 243 -5.26 18.92 14.04
CA GLU A 243 -3.92 19.17 14.60
C GLU A 243 -3.38 17.97 15.41
N GLU A 244 -4.24 17.04 15.84
CA GLU A 244 -3.82 15.80 16.51
C GLU A 244 -3.12 14.82 15.54
N VAL A 245 -3.33 14.99 14.22
CA VAL A 245 -2.80 14.08 13.19
C VAL A 245 -1.39 14.48 12.81
N ALA A 246 -0.39 13.83 13.42
CA ALA A 246 1.01 14.04 13.11
C ALA A 246 1.44 13.35 11.79
N ASP A 247 2.54 13.83 11.21
CA ASP A 247 3.18 13.26 10.02
C ASP A 247 3.51 11.77 10.17
N ARG A 248 4.05 11.36 11.33
CA ARG A 248 4.34 9.96 11.65
C ARG A 248 3.10 9.10 11.57
N SER A 249 1.99 9.55 12.15
CA SER A 249 0.73 8.79 12.15
C SER A 249 0.19 8.63 10.74
N VAL A 250 0.25 9.68 9.90
CA VAL A 250 -0.11 9.58 8.49
C VAL A 250 0.72 8.53 7.77
N ARG A 251 2.05 8.49 8.00
CA ARG A 251 2.90 7.49 7.35
C ARG A 251 2.51 6.06 7.70
N GLN A 252 2.14 5.82 8.95
CA GLN A 252 1.64 4.52 9.40
C GLN A 252 0.29 4.19 8.80
N ILE A 253 -0.65 5.15 8.77
CA ILE A 253 -1.99 4.99 8.21
C ILE A 253 -1.90 4.68 6.71
N VAL A 254 -1.13 5.46 5.94
CA VAL A 254 -0.93 5.24 4.50
C VAL A 254 -0.29 3.88 4.24
N SER A 255 0.70 3.48 5.03
CA SER A 255 1.33 2.15 4.90
C SER A 255 0.33 1.02 5.15
N ALA A 256 -0.52 1.14 6.17
CA ALA A 256 -1.55 0.15 6.50
C ALA A 256 -2.69 0.11 5.46
N LEU A 257 -3.05 1.24 4.87
CA LEU A 257 -4.00 1.29 3.76
C LEU A 257 -3.40 0.66 2.49
N ARG A 258 -2.14 0.99 2.17
CA ARG A 258 -1.40 0.48 1.02
C ARG A 258 -1.23 -1.04 1.04
N SER A 259 -1.13 -1.65 2.22
CA SER A 259 -1.05 -3.11 2.35
C SER A 259 -2.39 -3.82 2.20
N ARG A 260 -3.52 -3.10 2.33
CA ARG A 260 -4.88 -3.68 2.33
C ARG A 260 -5.68 -3.41 1.05
N TYR A 261 -5.44 -2.28 0.40
CA TYR A 261 -6.21 -1.83 -0.76
C TYR A 261 -5.31 -1.73 -1.99
N GLU A 262 -5.80 -2.17 -3.15
CA GLU A 262 -5.09 -2.05 -4.42
C GLU A 262 -4.94 -0.59 -4.85
N VAL A 263 -5.89 0.27 -4.50
CA VAL A 263 -5.85 1.71 -4.76
C VAL A 263 -6.24 2.48 -3.50
N VAL A 264 -5.41 3.46 -3.12
CA VAL A 264 -5.68 4.40 -2.03
C VAL A 264 -5.72 5.81 -2.62
N VAL A 265 -6.89 6.44 -2.62
CA VAL A 265 -7.06 7.84 -3.04
C VAL A 265 -7.17 8.71 -1.81
N ILE A 266 -6.32 9.72 -1.70
CA ILE A 266 -6.24 10.64 -0.56
C ILE A 266 -6.61 12.04 -1.03
N ASP A 267 -7.72 12.58 -0.54
CA ASP A 267 -8.09 13.99 -0.72
C ASP A 267 -7.35 14.84 0.31
N CYS A 268 -6.34 15.60 -0.12
CA CYS A 268 -5.57 16.47 0.76
C CYS A 268 -6.16 17.88 0.86
N GLY A 269 -7.33 18.14 0.26
CA GLY A 269 -7.95 19.46 0.29
C GLY A 269 -7.05 20.53 -0.33
N THR A 270 -6.97 21.69 0.32
CA THR A 270 -6.15 22.83 -0.17
C THR A 270 -5.11 23.33 0.83
N GLN A 271 -5.20 22.84 2.06
CA GLN A 271 -4.29 23.19 3.14
C GLN A 271 -3.00 22.37 3.05
N MET A 272 -1.91 22.95 3.53
CA MET A 272 -0.61 22.28 3.61
C MET A 272 -0.10 22.31 5.05
N ASN A 273 -0.19 21.17 5.71
CA ASN A 273 0.39 20.91 7.03
C ASN A 273 1.35 19.70 6.93
N GLY A 274 1.98 19.32 8.04
CA GLY A 274 2.90 18.17 8.08
C GLY A 274 2.24 16.85 7.68
N ALA A 275 0.97 16.67 8.05
CA ALA A 275 0.17 15.49 7.73
C ALA A 275 -0.02 15.33 6.20
N ASN A 276 -0.45 16.39 5.52
CA ASN A 276 -0.67 16.40 4.08
C ASN A 276 0.66 16.26 3.32
N ALA A 277 1.73 16.91 3.81
CA ALA A 277 3.06 16.76 3.24
C ALA A 277 3.55 15.30 3.26
N ALA A 278 3.36 14.59 4.38
CA ALA A 278 3.72 13.18 4.50
C ALA A 278 2.92 12.28 3.54
N ALA A 279 1.62 12.52 3.40
CA ALA A 279 0.79 11.78 2.44
C ALA A 279 1.27 11.98 0.99
N ILE A 280 1.58 13.22 0.60
CA ILE A 280 2.05 13.57 -0.75
C ILE A 280 3.42 12.94 -1.05
N GLU A 281 4.33 12.95 -0.07
CA GLU A 281 5.65 12.34 -0.19
C GLU A 281 5.57 10.82 -0.42
N MET A 282 4.61 10.15 0.24
CA MET A 282 4.39 8.71 0.12
C MET A 282 3.58 8.28 -1.10
N ALA A 283 2.97 9.23 -1.81
CA ALA A 283 2.12 8.91 -2.95
C ALA A 283 2.97 8.44 -4.14
N ASP A 284 2.47 7.47 -4.89
CA ASP A 284 3.04 7.12 -6.21
C ASP A 284 2.72 8.26 -7.19
N THR A 285 1.49 8.76 -7.14
CA THR A 285 1.01 9.88 -7.95
C THR A 285 0.47 11.01 -7.08
N ALA A 286 0.97 12.23 -7.28
CA ALA A 286 0.43 13.44 -6.67
C ALA A 286 -0.24 14.32 -7.73
N LEU A 287 -1.54 14.52 -7.56
CA LEU A 287 -2.36 15.37 -8.41
C LEU A 287 -2.48 16.77 -7.80
N LEU A 288 -2.28 17.79 -8.63
CA LEU A 288 -2.56 19.18 -8.29
C LEU A 288 -3.72 19.69 -9.15
N VAL A 289 -4.90 19.84 -8.56
CA VAL A 289 -6.11 20.31 -9.25
C VAL A 289 -6.12 21.83 -9.32
N THR A 290 -6.31 22.38 -10.51
CA THR A 290 -6.47 23.84 -10.73
C THR A 290 -7.56 24.11 -11.75
N THR A 291 -8.08 25.33 -11.76
CA THR A 291 -8.96 25.84 -12.81
C THR A 291 -8.19 26.73 -13.79
N PRO A 292 -8.66 26.90 -15.05
CA PRO A 292 -8.02 27.72 -16.08
C PRO A 292 -8.27 29.22 -15.87
N ASP A 293 -8.01 29.72 -14.66
CA ASP A 293 -8.03 31.14 -14.32
C ASP A 293 -6.71 31.58 -13.68
N VAL A 294 -6.41 32.87 -13.78
CA VAL A 294 -5.12 33.43 -13.36
C VAL A 294 -4.86 33.21 -11.87
N VAL A 295 -5.89 33.27 -11.04
CA VAL A 295 -5.76 33.20 -9.58
C VAL A 295 -5.42 31.77 -9.17
N ALA A 296 -6.14 30.78 -9.69
CA ALA A 296 -5.89 29.37 -9.42
C ALA A 296 -4.52 28.92 -9.96
N VAL A 297 -4.15 29.30 -11.19
CA VAL A 297 -2.86 28.91 -11.78
C VAL A 297 -1.68 29.55 -11.05
N ARG A 298 -1.79 30.81 -10.59
CA ARG A 298 -0.77 31.43 -9.73
C ARG A 298 -0.69 30.72 -8.37
N ALA A 299 -1.81 30.25 -7.83
CA ALA A 299 -1.82 29.48 -6.59
C ALA A 299 -1.16 28.11 -6.77
N ALA A 300 -1.44 27.41 -7.88
CA ALA A 300 -0.78 26.16 -8.25
C ALA A 300 0.75 26.34 -8.31
N LYS A 301 1.23 27.41 -8.96
CA LYS A 301 2.66 27.75 -9.00
C LYS A 301 3.26 27.94 -7.60
N ARG A 302 2.53 28.60 -6.68
CA ARG A 302 3.00 28.78 -5.30
C ARG A 302 3.12 27.44 -4.57
N ILE A 303 2.14 26.56 -4.74
CA ILE A 303 2.15 25.21 -4.15
C ILE A 303 3.33 24.40 -4.69
N VAL A 304 3.54 24.35 -6.00
CA VAL A 304 4.67 23.61 -6.60
C VAL A 304 6.02 24.14 -6.10
N ARG A 305 6.18 25.46 -6.00
CA ARG A 305 7.40 26.07 -5.42
C ARG A 305 7.58 25.73 -3.95
N MET A 306 6.49 25.68 -3.19
CA MET A 306 6.51 25.29 -1.78
C MET A 306 6.91 23.82 -1.63
N TRP A 307 6.31 22.90 -2.38
CA TRP A 307 6.67 21.48 -2.39
C TRP A 307 8.13 21.27 -2.74
N LYS A 308 8.64 21.96 -3.77
CA LYS A 308 10.05 21.91 -4.14
C LYS A 308 10.95 22.44 -3.03
N ARG A 309 10.61 23.57 -2.39
CA ARG A 309 11.42 24.16 -1.31
C ARG A 309 11.46 23.29 -0.06
N LEU A 310 10.34 22.64 0.27
CA LEU A 310 10.21 21.74 1.43
C LEU A 310 10.63 20.30 1.11
N GLN A 311 11.11 20.03 -0.10
CA GLN A 311 11.50 18.69 -0.57
C GLN A 311 10.37 17.64 -0.46
N ILE A 312 9.11 18.07 -0.55
CA ILE A 312 7.95 17.18 -0.49
C ILE A 312 7.80 16.43 -1.82
N ARG A 313 7.82 17.16 -2.93
CA ARG A 313 7.75 16.58 -4.29
C ARG A 313 8.29 17.53 -5.33
N LYS A 314 8.89 17.00 -6.40
CA LYS A 314 9.37 17.81 -7.52
C LYS A 314 8.22 18.14 -8.49
N ALA A 315 8.42 19.19 -9.28
CA ALA A 315 7.40 19.63 -10.24
C ALA A 315 7.20 18.56 -11.32
N GLU A 316 8.28 17.97 -11.79
CA GLU A 316 8.32 16.97 -12.86
C GLU A 316 7.68 15.63 -12.43
N GLU A 317 7.53 15.41 -11.12
CA GLU A 317 6.87 14.25 -10.49
C GLU A 317 5.41 14.57 -10.11
N THR A 318 4.92 15.79 -10.38
CA THR A 318 3.56 16.23 -10.06
C THR A 318 2.73 16.28 -11.34
N VAL A 319 1.48 15.81 -11.28
CA VAL A 319 0.54 15.89 -12.40
C VAL A 319 -0.53 16.93 -12.09
N THR A 320 -0.63 17.97 -12.91
CA THR A 320 -1.66 19.00 -12.80
C THR A 320 -2.90 18.62 -13.57
N VAL A 321 -4.04 18.60 -12.87
CA VAL A 321 -5.36 18.37 -13.45
C VAL A 321 -6.04 19.71 -13.66
N ILE A 322 -6.46 19.99 -14.90
CA ILE A 322 -7.17 21.22 -15.23
C ILE A 322 -8.66 20.93 -15.17
N ASN A 323 -9.29 21.45 -14.13
CA ASN A 323 -10.72 21.35 -13.91
C ASN A 323 -11.47 22.56 -14.48
N ARG A 324 -12.75 22.40 -14.82
CA ARG A 324 -13.60 23.47 -15.38
C ARG A 324 -13.06 24.07 -16.69
N HIS A 325 -12.48 23.25 -17.55
CA HIS A 325 -11.98 23.70 -18.84
C HIS A 325 -13.10 23.80 -19.89
N ILE A 326 -13.00 24.80 -20.76
CA ILE A 326 -13.77 24.92 -22.00
C ILE A 326 -12.81 25.30 -23.12
N ARG A 327 -13.12 24.95 -24.37
CA ARG A 327 -12.23 25.23 -25.51
C ARG A 327 -11.84 26.71 -25.64
N ASN A 328 -12.75 27.62 -25.25
CA ASN A 328 -12.56 29.07 -25.37
C ASN A 328 -11.94 29.73 -24.12
N THR A 329 -11.46 28.97 -23.13
CA THR A 329 -10.72 29.59 -22.02
C THR A 329 -9.41 30.20 -22.51
N GLU A 330 -9.10 31.43 -22.10
CA GLU A 330 -7.83 32.08 -22.46
C GLU A 330 -6.61 31.30 -21.95
N ILE A 331 -6.72 30.71 -20.76
CA ILE A 331 -5.66 29.91 -20.17
C ILE A 331 -5.80 28.46 -20.63
N GLN A 332 -4.90 28.08 -21.54
CA GLN A 332 -4.84 26.73 -22.09
C GLN A 332 -3.84 25.84 -21.34
N PRO A 333 -3.99 24.50 -21.39
CA PRO A 333 -3.10 23.55 -20.71
C PRO A 333 -1.60 23.78 -20.90
N PRO A 334 -1.09 24.10 -22.10
CA PRO A 334 0.35 24.36 -22.29
C PRO A 334 0.86 25.58 -21.50
N LEU A 335 0.01 26.60 -21.32
CA LEU A 335 0.37 27.77 -20.51
C LEU A 335 0.43 27.39 -19.02
N VAL A 336 -0.50 26.57 -18.53
CA VAL A 336 -0.47 26.05 -17.16
C VAL A 336 0.80 25.25 -16.92
N GLN A 337 1.15 24.35 -17.85
CA GLN A 337 2.38 23.56 -17.82
C GLN A 337 3.62 24.45 -17.73
N LYS A 338 3.71 25.48 -18.57
CA LYS A 338 4.83 26.44 -18.57
C LYS A 338 4.93 27.22 -17.25
N ILE A 339 3.81 27.58 -16.65
CA ILE A 339 3.78 28.40 -15.43
C ILE A 339 4.15 27.58 -14.19
N THR A 340 3.66 26.34 -14.10
CA THR A 340 3.82 25.45 -12.96
C THR A 340 5.09 24.60 -13.04
N GLY A 341 5.52 24.24 -14.26
CA GLY A 341 6.62 23.31 -14.51
C GLY A 341 6.26 21.84 -14.27
N THR A 342 4.98 21.53 -14.07
CA THR A 342 4.50 20.16 -13.82
C THR A 342 4.15 19.44 -15.11
N ASN A 343 3.91 18.14 -15.03
CA ASN A 343 3.21 17.44 -16.11
C ASN A 343 1.74 17.84 -16.04
N VAL A 344 1.09 18.06 -17.18
CA VAL A 344 -0.35 18.33 -17.22
C VAL A 344 -1.06 17.06 -17.69
N ALA A 345 -2.13 16.68 -16.99
CA ALA A 345 -2.95 15.54 -17.39
C ALA A 345 -3.49 15.75 -18.82
N PRO A 346 -3.48 14.71 -19.67
CA PRO A 346 -3.92 14.84 -21.06
C PRO A 346 -5.41 15.15 -21.17
N VAL A 347 -6.21 14.70 -20.19
CA VAL A 347 -7.65 14.94 -20.12
C VAL A 347 -7.92 16.14 -19.21
N ALA A 348 -8.50 17.20 -19.77
CA ALA A 348 -9.06 18.31 -19.00
C ALA A 348 -10.53 18.02 -18.65
N VAL A 349 -10.96 18.41 -17.45
CA VAL A 349 -12.33 18.17 -16.99
C VAL A 349 -13.22 19.34 -17.44
N PRO A 350 -14.34 19.07 -18.13
CA PRO A 350 -15.18 20.12 -18.71
C PRO A 350 -15.89 20.97 -17.65
N ALA A 351 -16.20 22.22 -17.97
CA ALA A 351 -16.94 23.15 -17.10
C ALA A 351 -18.46 22.87 -17.04
N ASN A 352 -18.87 21.61 -16.87
CA ASN A 352 -20.28 21.20 -16.87
C ASN A 352 -20.81 20.89 -15.45
N PHE A 353 -20.54 21.77 -14.48
CA PHE A 353 -20.86 21.54 -13.06
C PHE A 353 -22.36 21.44 -12.76
N LYS A 354 -23.21 21.93 -13.66
CA LYS A 354 -24.66 21.77 -13.55
C LYS A 354 -25.08 20.29 -13.54
N GLU A 355 -24.27 19.42 -14.16
CA GLU A 355 -24.47 17.96 -14.12
C GLU A 355 -24.23 17.37 -12.72
N LEU A 356 -23.42 18.04 -11.88
CA LEU A 356 -23.08 17.58 -10.53
C LEU A 356 -24.07 18.03 -9.47
N GLN A 357 -24.78 19.15 -9.69
CA GLN A 357 -25.56 19.82 -8.64
C GLN A 357 -26.55 18.89 -7.94
N SER A 358 -27.36 18.15 -8.70
CA SER A 358 -28.38 17.25 -8.12
C SER A 358 -27.79 16.10 -7.31
N VAL A 359 -26.64 15.55 -7.71
CA VAL A 359 -25.99 14.44 -7.00
C VAL A 359 -25.19 14.91 -5.81
N VAL A 360 -24.61 16.11 -5.87
CA VAL A 360 -23.91 16.74 -4.73
C VAL A 360 -24.91 17.13 -3.64
N ASP A 361 -25.98 17.83 -4.01
CA ASP A 361 -27.01 18.28 -3.06
C ASP A 361 -27.70 17.09 -2.36
N ALA A 362 -27.73 15.92 -3.01
CA ALA A 362 -28.30 14.70 -2.48
C ALA A 362 -27.29 13.78 -1.76
N GLY A 363 -26.00 14.12 -1.73
CA GLY A 363 -24.95 13.26 -1.17
C GLY A 363 -24.76 11.93 -1.90
N ARG A 364 -25.05 11.89 -3.21
CA ARG A 364 -25.01 10.66 -4.02
C ARG A 364 -24.09 10.78 -5.23
N MET A 365 -22.84 11.20 -5.01
CA MET A 365 -21.86 11.32 -6.10
C MET A 365 -21.63 10.03 -6.90
N GLN A 366 -21.87 8.87 -6.30
CA GLN A 366 -21.85 7.57 -6.95
C GLN A 366 -22.91 7.42 -8.07
N ASP A 367 -24.02 8.16 -7.97
CA ASP A 367 -25.16 8.08 -8.89
C ASP A 367 -25.03 9.01 -10.10
N LEU A 368 -23.90 9.72 -10.26
CA LEU A 368 -23.67 10.60 -11.39
C LEU A 368 -23.84 9.84 -12.73
N ASP A 369 -24.64 10.40 -13.63
CA ASP A 369 -25.02 9.75 -14.90
C ASP A 369 -23.79 9.36 -15.74
N ALA A 370 -23.79 8.17 -16.34
CA ALA A 370 -22.68 7.68 -17.18
C ALA A 370 -22.42 8.53 -18.44
N LYS A 371 -23.42 9.28 -18.90
CA LYS A 371 -23.34 10.26 -20.00
C LYS A 371 -22.79 11.62 -19.54
N SER A 372 -22.61 11.83 -18.23
CA SER A 372 -22.00 13.05 -17.72
C SER A 372 -20.61 13.22 -18.32
N THR A 373 -20.40 14.37 -18.93
CA THR A 373 -19.11 14.73 -19.55
C THR A 373 -18.02 14.89 -18.48
N VAL A 374 -18.41 15.35 -17.28
CA VAL A 374 -17.52 15.44 -16.12
C VAL A 374 -17.10 14.05 -15.64
N LYS A 375 -18.06 13.13 -15.49
CA LYS A 375 -17.78 11.73 -15.10
C LYS A 375 -16.85 11.06 -16.09
N GLN A 376 -17.16 11.15 -17.38
CA GLN A 376 -16.35 10.54 -18.45
C GLN A 376 -14.92 11.07 -18.44
N ALA A 377 -14.72 12.38 -18.27
CA ALA A 377 -13.39 12.98 -18.20
C ALA A 377 -12.60 12.50 -16.96
N LEU A 378 -13.24 12.43 -15.79
CA LEU A 378 -12.59 11.98 -14.55
C LEU A 378 -12.27 10.48 -14.57
N TRP A 379 -13.14 9.65 -15.19
CA TRP A 379 -12.91 8.22 -15.33
C TRP A 379 -11.85 7.92 -16.41
N ALA A 380 -11.80 8.72 -17.48
CA ALA A 380 -10.70 8.67 -18.45
C ALA A 380 -9.36 9.06 -17.79
N LEU A 381 -9.35 10.09 -16.94
CA LEU A 381 -8.19 10.45 -16.13
C LEU A 381 -7.75 9.28 -15.22
N ALA A 382 -8.68 8.58 -14.57
CA ALA A 382 -8.35 7.39 -13.77
C ALA A 382 -7.68 6.29 -14.61
N GLY A 383 -8.12 6.10 -15.86
CA GLY A 383 -7.48 5.18 -16.81
C GLY A 383 -6.05 5.58 -17.19
N GLU A 384 -5.83 6.85 -17.50
CA GLU A 384 -4.50 7.40 -17.81
C GLU A 384 -3.52 7.30 -16.63
N LEU A 385 -4.04 7.40 -15.40
CA LEU A 385 -3.27 7.21 -14.17
C LEU A 385 -3.04 5.74 -13.81
N GLY A 386 -3.55 4.79 -14.62
CA GLY A 386 -3.40 3.35 -14.37
C GLY A 386 -4.24 2.82 -13.20
N LEU A 387 -5.26 3.55 -12.75
CA LEU A 387 -6.10 3.16 -11.61
C LEU A 387 -7.23 2.20 -12.00
N VAL A 388 -7.52 2.09 -13.30
CA VAL A 388 -8.59 1.26 -13.87
C VAL A 388 -7.96 0.01 -14.47
N LYS A 389 -8.38 -1.17 -14.01
CA LYS A 389 -7.97 -2.45 -14.62
C LYS A 389 -8.49 -2.52 -16.07
N ALA A 390 -7.61 -2.87 -17.01
CA ALA A 390 -8.03 -3.12 -18.38
C ALA A 390 -9.08 -4.25 -18.39
N PRO A 391 -10.16 -4.16 -19.20
CA PRO A 391 -11.17 -5.20 -19.23
C PRO A 391 -10.55 -6.56 -19.60
N ALA A 392 -10.78 -7.55 -18.74
CA ALA A 392 -10.37 -8.94 -18.97
C ALA A 392 -11.09 -9.47 -20.22
N GLY A 393 -10.43 -9.37 -21.37
CA GLY A 393 -11.00 -9.76 -22.67
C GLY A 393 -10.32 -9.16 -23.91
N ALA A 394 -9.41 -8.19 -23.75
CA ALA A 394 -8.70 -7.56 -24.88
C ALA A 394 -7.23 -8.01 -25.02
N GLN A 395 -6.85 -9.19 -24.52
CA GLN A 395 -5.57 -9.80 -24.87
C GLN A 395 -5.72 -10.61 -26.17
N GLY A 396 -5.65 -9.89 -27.28
CA GLY A 396 -5.65 -10.47 -28.62
C GLY A 396 -5.19 -9.44 -29.64
N LYS A 397 -3.90 -9.52 -29.99
CA LYS A 397 -3.17 -8.76 -31.03
C LYS A 397 -2.50 -7.45 -30.57
N SER A 398 -1.39 -7.56 -29.82
CA SER A 398 -0.26 -6.67 -30.09
C SER A 398 0.72 -7.42 -31.00
N GLY A 399 0.78 -6.97 -32.26
CA GLY A 399 1.76 -7.44 -33.23
C GLY A 399 3.15 -7.03 -32.77
N ARG A 400 4.05 -8.02 -32.78
CA ARG A 400 5.50 -7.85 -32.70
C ARG A 400 5.96 -6.74 -33.66
N LEU A 401 6.37 -5.60 -33.12
CA LEU A 401 7.30 -4.70 -33.79
C LEU A 401 8.69 -5.01 -33.26
N ARG A 402 9.39 -5.85 -34.03
CA ARG A 402 10.83 -6.09 -33.93
C ARG A 402 11.47 -5.17 -34.96
N GLY A 403 12.44 -4.37 -34.57
CA GLY A 403 13.12 -3.49 -35.53
C GLY A 403 14.26 -2.68 -34.91
N ASP A 404 15.31 -3.36 -34.46
CA ASP A 404 16.68 -2.86 -34.62
C ASP A 404 17.34 -3.82 -35.61
N ASP A 405 17.81 -3.31 -36.75
CA ASP A 405 19.26 -3.18 -36.95
C ASP A 405 19.60 -2.51 -38.29
N ARG A 406 20.73 -1.81 -38.26
CA ARG A 406 21.39 -1.14 -39.39
C ARG A 406 21.90 -2.17 -40.41
N GLY A 407 21.75 -1.86 -41.70
CA GLY A 407 22.39 -2.58 -42.79
C GLY A 407 22.47 -1.74 -44.06
N SER A 408 23.68 -1.56 -44.57
CA SER A 408 24.15 -0.63 -45.60
C SER A 408 23.93 -1.09 -47.05
N PHE A 409 24.30 -0.18 -47.98
CA PHE A 409 24.48 -0.30 -49.45
C PHE A 409 23.22 -0.06 -50.32
N GLY A 410 23.24 0.74 -51.40
CA GLY A 410 24.34 1.38 -52.11
C GLY A 410 23.85 2.35 -53.21
N LEU A 411 24.80 3.13 -53.70
CA LEU A 411 24.74 4.12 -54.79
C LEU A 411 23.80 3.78 -55.96
N ARG A 412 23.09 4.80 -56.49
CA ARG A 412 23.30 5.24 -57.88
C ARG A 412 22.78 6.65 -58.14
N ARG A 413 23.31 7.21 -59.23
CA ARG A 413 23.63 8.61 -59.51
C ARG A 413 22.80 9.09 -60.70
N ARG A 414 22.69 10.42 -60.85
CA ARG A 414 22.31 11.22 -62.04
C ARG A 414 20.81 11.27 -62.37
N GLY A 415 20.24 12.42 -62.77
CA GLY A 415 20.87 13.67 -63.19
C GLY A 415 19.89 14.85 -63.29
N LYS A 416 20.50 16.04 -63.36
CA LYS A 416 19.90 17.33 -63.64
C LYS A 416 19.40 17.44 -65.09
N GLY A 417 18.40 18.29 -65.29
CA GLY A 417 18.00 18.94 -66.54
C GLY A 417 16.49 19.19 -66.48
N GLY A 418 15.95 20.40 -66.30
CA GLY A 418 16.34 21.68 -66.89
C GLY A 418 15.51 21.89 -68.15
N GLY A 419 14.51 22.77 -68.10
CA GLY A 419 13.70 23.16 -69.28
C GLY A 419 12.44 23.90 -68.88
N ALA A 420 12.42 25.20 -69.15
CA ALA A 420 11.38 26.16 -68.82
C ALA A 420 10.32 26.31 -69.94
N ASP A 421 9.09 26.64 -69.52
CA ASP A 421 8.10 27.58 -70.11
C ASP A 421 7.55 27.37 -71.54
N PRO A 422 6.48 28.10 -71.97
CA PRO A 422 5.33 28.73 -71.26
C PRO A 422 3.98 28.53 -72.00
N GLN A 423 2.96 29.32 -71.61
CA GLN A 423 1.71 29.68 -72.35
C GLN A 423 0.55 28.65 -72.30
N THR A 424 -0.73 28.99 -72.23
CA THR A 424 -1.51 30.25 -72.17
C THR A 424 -2.95 29.89 -71.79
N THR A 425 -3.57 30.77 -71.02
CA THR A 425 -4.99 31.20 -70.99
C THR A 425 -5.99 30.57 -72.00
N ARG A 426 -7.17 30.12 -71.54
CA ARG A 426 -8.49 30.78 -71.67
C ARG A 426 -9.67 29.81 -71.53
N ASP A 427 -10.68 30.31 -70.82
CA ASP A 427 -12.13 30.16 -70.99
C ASP A 427 -12.77 28.76 -71.05
N SER A 428 -13.49 28.40 -69.98
CA SER A 428 -14.94 28.16 -69.95
C SER A 428 -15.41 27.99 -68.51
#